data_AF-A0A3D5UA70-F1
#
_entry.id   AF-A0A3D5UA70-F1
#
_cell.length_a   1.000
_cell.length_b   1.000
_cell.length_c   1.000
_cell.angle_alpha   90.00
_cell.angle_beta   90.00
_cell.angle_gamma   90.00
#
_symmetry.space_group_name_H-M   'P 1'
#
loop_
_entity.id
_entity.type
_entity.pdbx_description
1 polymer ?
#
loop_
_entity_poly.entity_id
_entity_poly.type
_entity_poly.pdbx_seq_one_letter_code
_entity_poly.pdbx_strand_id
1 'polypeptide(L)'
;MRRSYRIILLLLVLCLQLGAKHSDEFMIGTYSYITNSFPFFFEHKELLSRYMQEMGYNSNVIETNKNDKDLEGLLATLDEYGIDAWITDRGYSDDLADDGHYAITPLATSSYQRFEAEYLDEKDLHPGDGKDQRFWYASRNDNIITRTGAVATDSKASNGYVWRSVRGKDKAGYAMGDLRYRWPNINGYYVRFGHPFHVYQKSPPAFADDYFWITYRFKLSDIAPDAKPDTELLRFEVLGFELEGTGFAAKATPLMARSPKGSAQKISYTVADHERSRDKDGFVDFVVKIPYKDLIDANLLKELNATLMVLDNLNARMYWQGNCNLELDYVEIEDQLSRELRTMDSSYRERIVRRARELISKGKGNVNGLYAFDEPFQGQFNSYRLLMDIMAEADIEIISATYDYQHMNIVVDKENDIRYNHLLGFLSEVKPRNFAPDIYPLIPGYSFSPGVKGRDFIQDVLDRNMLQVYEAGVRY
;
A
#
# COMPACT_ATOMS: atom_id res chain seq x y z
N MET A 1 13.36 -16.48 -56.37
CA MET A 1 13.73 -15.50 -55.32
C MET A 1 12.63 -14.49 -55.02
N ARG A 2 12.26 -13.53 -55.89
CA ARG A 2 11.25 -12.49 -55.56
C ARG A 2 9.85 -13.00 -55.13
N ARG A 3 9.35 -14.11 -55.69
CA ARG A 3 8.07 -14.74 -55.27
C ARG A 3 8.17 -15.38 -53.88
N SER A 4 9.30 -16.02 -53.58
CA SER A 4 9.57 -16.66 -52.28
C SER A 4 9.61 -15.64 -51.14
N TYR A 5 10.24 -14.48 -51.35
CA TYR A 5 10.25 -13.39 -50.35
C TYR A 5 8.86 -12.81 -50.10
N ARG A 6 8.01 -12.68 -51.13
CA ARG A 6 6.62 -12.20 -50.97
C ARG A 6 5.75 -13.17 -50.19
N ILE A 7 5.90 -14.48 -50.42
CA ILE A 7 5.18 -15.51 -49.67
C ILE A 7 5.63 -15.52 -48.21
N ILE A 8 6.94 -15.40 -47.94
CA ILE A 8 7.47 -15.31 -46.58
C ILE A 8 6.97 -14.04 -45.87
N LEU A 9 6.96 -12.89 -46.55
CA LEU A 9 6.45 -11.64 -45.98
C LEU A 9 4.93 -11.72 -45.69
N LEU A 10 4.15 -12.33 -46.58
CA LEU A 10 2.72 -12.52 -46.40
C LEU A 10 2.42 -13.50 -45.25
N LEU A 11 3.20 -14.58 -45.14
CA LEU A 11 3.12 -15.51 -44.00
C LEU A 11 3.51 -14.82 -42.70
N LEU A 12 4.56 -13.99 -42.69
CA LEU A 12 4.92 -13.20 -41.52
C LEU A 12 3.81 -12.23 -41.10
N VAL A 13 3.16 -11.55 -42.05
CA VAL A 13 2.03 -10.64 -41.78
C VAL A 13 0.79 -11.40 -41.30
N LEU A 14 0.49 -12.58 -41.87
CA LEU A 14 -0.62 -13.42 -41.42
C LEU A 14 -0.33 -14.06 -40.05
N CYS A 15 0.92 -14.38 -39.74
CA CYS A 15 1.33 -14.86 -38.42
C CYS A 15 1.23 -13.77 -37.34
N LEU A 16 1.37 -12.49 -37.69
CA LEU A 16 1.15 -11.39 -36.74
C LEU A 16 -0.31 -11.31 -36.29
N GLN A 17 -1.27 -11.69 -37.15
CA GLN A 17 -2.70 -11.74 -36.78
C GLN A 17 -3.05 -12.92 -35.87
N LEU A 18 -2.21 -13.97 -35.81
CA LEU A 18 -2.43 -15.14 -34.95
C LEU A 18 -2.00 -14.91 -33.49
N GLY A 19 -1.30 -13.82 -33.20
CA GLY A 19 -0.87 -13.44 -31.85
C GLY A 19 -1.42 -12.11 -31.37
N ALA A 20 -2.30 -11.47 -32.15
CA ALA A 20 -2.96 -10.23 -31.75
C ALA A 20 -4.10 -10.55 -30.79
N LYS A 21 -4.19 -9.80 -29.70
CA LYS A 21 -5.26 -9.91 -28.72
C LYS A 21 -6.48 -9.12 -29.18
N HIS A 22 -7.66 -9.47 -28.69
CA HIS A 22 -8.92 -8.82 -29.07
C HIS A 22 -8.99 -7.34 -28.63
N SER A 23 -8.18 -6.97 -27.63
CA SER A 23 -8.09 -5.65 -27.01
C SER A 23 -6.86 -4.82 -27.42
N ASP A 24 -6.04 -5.31 -28.37
CA ASP A 24 -4.80 -4.62 -28.80
C ASP A 24 -5.07 -3.27 -29.50
N GLU A 25 -6.17 -3.14 -30.26
CA GLU A 25 -6.51 -1.88 -30.96
C GLU A 25 -7.10 -0.83 -30.00
N PHE A 26 -8.01 -1.26 -29.13
CA PHE A 26 -8.62 -0.46 -28.07
C PHE A 26 -9.19 -1.39 -26.99
N MET A 27 -9.15 -1.01 -25.72
CA MET A 27 -9.70 -1.81 -24.62
C MET A 27 -11.04 -1.25 -24.12
N ILE A 28 -12.10 -2.07 -24.18
CA ILE A 28 -13.38 -1.84 -23.50
C ILE A 28 -13.64 -3.06 -22.62
N GLY A 29 -13.28 -2.91 -21.34
CA GLY A 29 -13.29 -4.00 -20.37
C GLY A 29 -14.50 -4.02 -19.44
N THR A 30 -14.84 -5.19 -18.91
CA THR A 30 -15.77 -5.33 -17.77
C THR A 30 -15.06 -5.76 -16.48
N TYR A 31 -15.56 -5.31 -15.34
CA TYR A 31 -15.21 -5.80 -14.00
C TYR A 31 -16.29 -6.77 -13.52
N SER A 32 -16.29 -7.99 -14.06
CA SER A 32 -17.30 -8.99 -13.71
C SER A 32 -16.87 -9.91 -12.56
N TYR A 33 -15.56 -10.04 -12.34
CA TYR A 33 -14.97 -10.93 -11.33
C TYR A 33 -15.47 -12.38 -11.45
N ILE A 34 -15.79 -12.81 -12.67
CA ILE A 34 -16.23 -14.18 -12.94
C ILE A 34 -15.18 -15.17 -12.45
N THR A 35 -15.62 -16.21 -11.75
CA THR A 35 -14.76 -17.27 -11.23
C THR A 35 -15.42 -18.65 -11.36
N ASN A 36 -14.68 -19.65 -11.82
CA ASN A 36 -15.19 -21.03 -11.89
C ASN A 36 -15.39 -21.69 -10.53
N SER A 37 -14.88 -21.08 -9.46
CA SER A 37 -15.08 -21.60 -8.11
C SER A 37 -16.53 -21.42 -7.64
N PHE A 38 -17.28 -20.46 -8.22
CA PHE A 38 -18.68 -20.22 -7.92
C PHE A 38 -19.60 -20.94 -8.93
N PRO A 39 -20.53 -21.81 -8.49
CA PRO A 39 -21.33 -22.66 -9.38
C PRO A 39 -22.08 -21.90 -10.49
N PHE A 40 -22.68 -20.75 -10.16
CA PHE A 40 -23.41 -19.94 -11.13
C PHE A 40 -22.52 -19.51 -12.31
N PHE A 41 -21.31 -19.01 -12.02
CA PHE A 41 -20.38 -18.57 -13.05
C PHE A 41 -19.87 -19.74 -13.89
N PHE A 42 -19.55 -20.86 -13.25
CA PHE A 42 -19.12 -22.08 -13.95
C PHE A 42 -20.19 -22.59 -14.92
N GLU A 43 -21.45 -22.64 -14.50
CA GLU A 43 -22.59 -23.14 -15.30
C GLU A 43 -23.02 -22.16 -16.40
N HIS A 44 -22.76 -20.86 -16.25
CA HIS A 44 -23.23 -19.82 -17.16
C HIS A 44 -22.11 -19.06 -17.91
N LYS A 45 -20.85 -19.52 -17.85
CA LYS A 45 -19.71 -18.83 -18.48
C LYS A 45 -19.88 -18.52 -19.97
N GLU A 46 -20.50 -19.41 -20.73
CA GLU A 46 -20.75 -19.21 -22.16
C GLU A 46 -21.80 -18.10 -22.39
N LEU A 47 -22.90 -18.14 -21.64
CA LEU A 47 -23.95 -17.13 -21.70
C LEU A 47 -23.42 -15.74 -21.33
N LEU A 48 -22.62 -15.66 -20.26
CA LEU A 48 -22.03 -14.40 -19.81
C LEU A 48 -21.03 -13.84 -20.83
N SER A 49 -20.18 -14.70 -21.41
CA SER A 49 -19.21 -14.30 -22.44
C SER A 49 -19.92 -13.77 -23.70
N ARG A 50 -21.02 -14.43 -24.12
CA ARG A 50 -21.85 -13.94 -25.21
C ARG A 50 -22.45 -12.57 -24.92
N TYR A 51 -22.99 -12.34 -23.72
CA TYR A 51 -23.51 -11.03 -23.35
C TYR A 51 -22.42 -9.95 -23.33
N MET A 52 -21.20 -10.26 -22.88
CA MET A 52 -20.08 -9.33 -22.96
C MET A 52 -19.80 -8.92 -24.41
N GLN A 53 -19.72 -9.90 -25.31
CA GLN A 53 -19.54 -9.65 -26.74
C GLN A 53 -20.69 -8.84 -27.35
N GLU A 54 -21.95 -9.19 -27.06
CA GLU A 54 -23.13 -8.48 -27.56
C GLU A 54 -23.18 -7.02 -27.08
N MET A 55 -22.65 -6.75 -25.88
CA MET A 55 -22.51 -5.39 -25.34
C MET A 55 -21.29 -4.63 -25.89
N GLY A 56 -20.43 -5.28 -26.70
CA GLY A 56 -19.27 -4.68 -27.33
C GLY A 56 -18.01 -4.62 -26.46
N TYR A 57 -17.97 -5.38 -25.36
CA TYR A 57 -16.74 -5.54 -24.58
C TYR A 57 -15.77 -6.48 -25.29
N ASN A 58 -14.47 -6.25 -25.11
CA ASN A 58 -13.39 -7.08 -25.66
C ASN A 58 -12.34 -7.46 -24.62
N SER A 59 -12.55 -7.10 -23.35
CA SER A 59 -11.74 -7.56 -22.24
C SER A 59 -12.56 -7.74 -20.95
N ASN A 60 -12.07 -8.54 -20.02
CA ASN A 60 -12.71 -8.78 -18.74
C ASN A 60 -11.70 -9.10 -17.64
N VAL A 61 -11.96 -8.58 -16.43
CA VAL A 61 -11.27 -9.03 -15.21
C VAL A 61 -11.97 -10.27 -14.67
N ILE A 62 -11.22 -11.35 -14.48
CA ILE A 62 -11.68 -12.61 -13.89
C ILE A 62 -10.95 -12.90 -12.58
N GLU A 63 -11.51 -13.80 -11.77
CA GLU A 63 -10.91 -14.23 -10.52
C GLU A 63 -10.64 -15.73 -10.53
N THR A 64 -9.46 -16.09 -10.02
CA THR A 64 -9.12 -17.47 -9.71
C THR A 64 -8.78 -17.61 -8.23
N ASN A 65 -9.04 -18.81 -7.68
CA ASN A 65 -8.66 -19.17 -6.32
C ASN A 65 -8.29 -20.66 -6.26
N LYS A 66 -7.91 -21.15 -5.08
CA LYS A 66 -7.51 -22.55 -4.89
C LYS A 66 -8.57 -23.59 -5.26
N ASN A 67 -9.84 -23.19 -5.31
CA ASN A 67 -10.97 -24.05 -5.64
C ASN A 67 -11.41 -23.91 -7.11
N ASP A 68 -10.64 -23.19 -7.94
CA ASP A 68 -10.90 -23.07 -9.37
C ASP A 68 -10.77 -24.45 -10.04
N LYS A 69 -11.85 -24.89 -10.69
CA LYS A 69 -11.97 -26.23 -11.25
C LYS A 69 -11.54 -26.30 -12.72
N ASP A 70 -11.55 -25.18 -13.44
CA ASP A 70 -11.47 -25.17 -14.91
C ASP A 70 -11.11 -23.79 -15.50
N LEU A 71 -10.05 -23.16 -14.98
CA LEU A 71 -9.59 -21.86 -15.49
C LEU A 71 -9.34 -21.89 -17.02
N GLU A 72 -8.72 -22.95 -17.52
CA GLU A 72 -8.45 -23.13 -18.97
C GLU A 72 -9.75 -23.12 -19.79
N GLY A 73 -10.79 -23.81 -19.34
CA GLY A 73 -12.08 -23.81 -20.03
C GLY A 73 -12.80 -22.47 -19.99
N LEU A 74 -12.67 -21.70 -18.90
CA LEU A 74 -13.20 -20.32 -18.84
C LEU A 74 -12.46 -19.40 -19.81
N LEU A 75 -11.13 -19.43 -19.82
CA LEU A 75 -10.31 -18.63 -20.73
C LEU A 75 -10.58 -18.98 -22.19
N ALA A 76 -10.74 -20.27 -22.51
CA ALA A 76 -11.12 -20.70 -23.85
C ALA A 76 -12.52 -20.22 -24.26
N THR A 77 -13.47 -20.18 -23.31
CA THR A 77 -14.81 -19.64 -23.57
C THR A 77 -14.74 -18.15 -23.87
N LEU A 78 -14.01 -17.38 -23.06
CA LEU A 78 -13.83 -15.94 -23.29
C LEU A 78 -13.19 -15.66 -24.66
N ASP A 79 -12.17 -16.43 -25.04
CA ASP A 79 -11.49 -16.32 -26.33
C ASP A 79 -12.44 -16.56 -27.52
N GLU A 80 -13.32 -17.57 -27.44
CA GLU A 80 -14.32 -17.87 -28.47
C GLU A 80 -15.27 -16.70 -28.74
N TYR A 81 -15.55 -15.90 -27.71
CA TYR A 81 -16.39 -14.71 -27.79
C TYR A 81 -15.59 -13.41 -27.99
N GLY A 82 -14.29 -13.50 -28.27
CA GLY A 82 -13.45 -12.33 -28.55
C GLY A 82 -13.15 -11.47 -27.32
N ILE A 83 -13.05 -12.09 -26.15
CA ILE A 83 -12.79 -11.43 -24.87
C ILE A 83 -11.42 -11.81 -24.32
N ASP A 84 -10.55 -10.83 -24.11
CA ASP A 84 -9.29 -11.02 -23.41
C ASP A 84 -9.47 -10.97 -21.89
N ALA A 85 -8.68 -11.74 -21.15
CA ALA A 85 -8.75 -11.83 -19.71
C ALA A 85 -7.59 -11.11 -19.00
N TRP A 86 -7.91 -10.44 -17.89
CA TRP A 86 -6.97 -10.06 -16.84
C TRP A 86 -7.25 -10.91 -15.61
N ILE A 87 -6.23 -11.59 -15.07
CA ILE A 87 -6.42 -12.57 -13.99
C ILE A 87 -6.14 -11.93 -12.63
N THR A 88 -7.14 -11.96 -11.74
CA THR A 88 -6.98 -11.70 -10.31
C THR A 88 -6.66 -13.01 -9.59
N ASP A 89 -5.44 -13.16 -9.07
CA ASP A 89 -4.98 -14.39 -8.40
C ASP A 89 -5.22 -14.36 -6.89
N ARG A 90 -6.36 -14.90 -6.46
CA ARG A 90 -6.74 -15.06 -5.04
C ARG A 90 -6.36 -16.43 -4.48
N GLY A 91 -5.53 -17.21 -5.18
CA GLY A 91 -5.17 -18.59 -4.83
C GLY A 91 -4.24 -18.77 -3.62
N TYR A 92 -4.32 -17.90 -2.60
CA TYR A 92 -3.31 -17.77 -1.56
C TYR A 92 -3.08 -19.04 -0.71
N SER A 93 -1.81 -19.32 -0.38
CA SER A 93 -1.39 -20.38 0.54
C SER A 93 -0.45 -19.91 1.64
N ASP A 94 -0.65 -20.41 2.86
CA ASP A 94 0.31 -20.21 3.95
C ASP A 94 1.51 -21.18 3.86
N ASP A 95 1.45 -22.19 2.99
CA ASP A 95 2.57 -23.11 2.76
C ASP A 95 3.55 -22.52 1.73
N LEU A 96 4.77 -22.19 2.17
CA LEU A 96 5.86 -21.70 1.32
C LEU A 96 6.22 -22.65 0.16
N ALA A 97 5.91 -23.95 0.30
CA ALA A 97 6.14 -24.94 -0.74
C ALA A 97 5.06 -24.91 -1.84
N ASP A 98 3.87 -24.38 -1.54
CA ASP A 98 2.73 -24.25 -2.45
C ASP A 98 2.90 -22.98 -3.31
N ASP A 99 2.68 -23.11 -4.62
CA ASP A 99 2.78 -21.99 -5.57
C ASP A 99 1.73 -20.90 -5.29
N GLY A 100 0.62 -21.26 -4.61
CA GLY A 100 -0.36 -20.32 -4.13
C GLY A 100 0.15 -19.32 -3.07
N HIS A 101 1.26 -19.59 -2.37
CA HIS A 101 1.87 -18.61 -1.47
C HIS A 101 2.32 -17.34 -2.21
N TYR A 102 2.66 -17.49 -3.49
CA TYR A 102 3.17 -16.43 -4.36
C TYR A 102 2.07 -15.77 -5.20
N ALA A 103 0.81 -15.91 -4.75
CA ALA A 103 -0.35 -15.35 -5.42
C ALA A 103 -0.32 -13.81 -5.41
N ILE A 104 -0.68 -13.22 -6.54
CA ILE A 104 -0.43 -11.79 -6.81
C ILE A 104 -1.32 -10.88 -6.00
N THR A 105 -2.61 -11.20 -5.87
CA THR A 105 -3.56 -10.32 -5.14
C THR A 105 -3.21 -10.19 -3.66
N PRO A 106 -2.96 -11.29 -2.91
CA PRO A 106 -2.49 -11.20 -1.52
C PRO A 106 -1.21 -10.37 -1.37
N LEU A 107 -0.22 -10.59 -2.23
CA LEU A 107 1.04 -9.84 -2.19
C LEU A 107 0.80 -8.35 -2.49
N ALA A 108 -0.07 -8.02 -3.44
CA ALA A 108 -0.42 -6.65 -3.78
C ALA A 108 -1.21 -5.94 -2.66
N THR A 109 -1.96 -6.69 -1.85
CA THR A 109 -2.69 -6.15 -0.70
C THR A 109 -1.83 -5.88 0.53
N SER A 110 -0.57 -6.33 0.52
CA SER A 110 0.33 -6.14 1.66
C SER A 110 0.68 -4.67 1.86
N SER A 111 0.85 -4.27 3.13
CA SER A 111 1.00 -2.88 3.50
C SER A 111 2.38 -2.51 4.06
N TYR A 112 2.93 -1.40 3.57
CA TYR A 112 4.13 -0.72 4.04
C TYR A 112 3.96 0.81 3.96
N GLN A 113 4.39 1.51 4.99
CA GLN A 113 4.53 2.96 4.96
C GLN A 113 5.77 3.39 5.75
N ARG A 114 6.51 4.35 5.19
CA ARG A 114 7.52 5.13 5.92
C ARG A 114 6.93 6.46 6.37
N PHE A 115 7.22 6.80 7.62
CA PHE A 115 6.86 8.04 8.27
C PHE A 115 8.14 8.82 8.61
N GLU A 116 8.49 9.82 7.80
CA GLU A 116 9.58 10.74 8.10
C GLU A 116 9.25 11.53 9.39
N ALA A 117 10.21 11.64 10.31
CA ALA A 117 9.95 12.08 11.67
C ALA A 117 9.73 13.59 11.81
N GLU A 118 10.22 14.37 10.86
CA GLU A 118 10.22 15.83 10.87
C GLU A 118 8.83 16.44 10.62
N TYR A 119 7.90 15.71 10.00
CA TYR A 119 6.56 16.20 9.72
C TYR A 119 5.71 16.28 11.00
N LEU A 120 5.50 17.50 11.50
CA LEU A 120 4.74 17.79 12.71
C LEU A 120 3.39 18.49 12.45
N ASP A 121 3.22 19.12 11.28
CA ASP A 121 2.03 19.87 10.88
C ASP A 121 1.89 19.94 9.33
N GLU A 122 0.95 20.75 8.83
CA GLU A 122 0.73 20.94 7.38
C GLU A 122 1.85 21.69 6.66
N LYS A 123 2.81 22.30 7.36
CA LYS A 123 3.75 23.22 6.75
C LYS A 123 4.79 22.49 5.92
N ASP A 124 5.24 23.18 4.88
CA ASP A 124 6.35 22.75 4.03
C ASP A 124 7.65 22.60 4.84
N LEU A 125 8.34 21.48 4.62
CA LEU A 125 9.76 21.33 5.02
C LEU A 125 10.66 21.48 3.81
N HIS A 126 10.25 20.87 2.70
CA HIS A 126 10.67 21.17 1.35
C HIS A 126 9.59 21.99 0.63
N PRO A 127 9.97 22.92 -0.27
CA PRO A 127 9.00 23.68 -1.04
C PRO A 127 7.97 22.78 -1.75
N GLY A 128 6.69 22.96 -1.42
CA GLY A 128 5.57 22.24 -2.03
C GLY A 128 5.18 20.92 -1.36
N ASP A 129 5.97 20.39 -0.42
CA ASP A 129 5.67 19.11 0.20
C ASP A 129 4.43 19.13 1.11
N GLY A 130 4.01 20.30 1.60
CA GLY A 130 2.79 20.49 2.39
C GLY A 130 1.52 20.32 1.58
N LYS A 131 1.63 20.17 0.26
CA LYS A 131 0.53 19.87 -0.67
C LYS A 131 0.73 18.56 -1.42
N ASP A 132 1.80 17.82 -1.08
CA ASP A 132 2.19 16.61 -1.78
C ASP A 132 1.58 15.38 -1.09
N GLN A 133 0.72 14.69 -1.84
CA GLN A 133 -0.10 13.55 -1.39
C GLN A 133 0.72 12.38 -0.84
N ARG A 134 2.01 12.31 -1.16
CA ARG A 134 2.95 11.32 -0.63
C ARG A 134 3.19 11.47 0.88
N PHE A 135 3.14 12.69 1.38
CA PHE A 135 3.45 13.03 2.77
C PHE A 135 2.19 13.35 3.57
N TRP A 136 1.15 12.53 3.42
CA TRP A 136 -0.17 12.75 4.01
C TRP A 136 -0.29 12.43 5.51
N TYR A 137 0.83 12.21 6.20
CA TYR A 137 0.91 11.89 7.62
C TYR A 137 1.67 12.97 8.39
N ALA A 138 1.46 13.04 9.70
CA ALA A 138 2.30 13.82 10.61
C ALA A 138 2.27 13.22 12.02
N SER A 139 3.40 13.32 12.73
CA SER A 139 3.44 13.11 14.17
C SER A 139 3.18 14.44 14.87
N ARG A 140 1.89 14.78 15.00
CA ARG A 140 1.42 16.08 15.47
C ARG A 140 1.55 16.21 16.98
N ASN A 141 1.78 17.43 17.44
CA ASN A 141 1.55 17.79 18.84
C ASN A 141 0.05 17.93 19.09
N ASP A 142 -0.43 17.32 20.17
CA ASP A 142 -1.82 17.46 20.61
C ASP A 142 -1.90 17.57 22.14
N ASN A 143 -3.13 17.56 22.64
CA ASN A 143 -3.44 17.72 24.06
C ASN A 143 -2.96 16.52 24.91
N ILE A 144 -2.66 15.38 24.26
CA ILE A 144 -2.24 14.12 24.89
C ILE A 144 -0.72 14.04 24.90
N ILE A 145 -0.07 14.34 23.76
CA ILE A 145 1.38 14.30 23.61
C ILE A 145 1.89 15.57 22.94
N THR A 146 2.86 16.21 23.60
CA THR A 146 3.74 17.21 23.00
C THR A 146 5.12 16.61 22.82
N ARG A 147 5.63 16.68 21.59
CA ARG A 147 6.95 16.18 21.25
C ARG A 147 8.04 17.09 21.81
N THR A 148 9.16 16.50 22.23
CA THR A 148 10.38 17.20 22.62
C THR A 148 11.38 17.21 21.48
N GLY A 149 12.14 18.28 21.33
CA GLY A 149 13.04 18.49 20.19
C GLY A 149 12.43 19.35 19.08
N ALA A 150 13.12 19.42 17.95
CA ALA A 150 12.71 20.19 16.78
C ALA A 150 13.30 19.60 15.49
N VAL A 151 12.74 19.99 14.35
CA VAL A 151 13.31 19.65 13.03
C VAL A 151 14.71 20.23 12.90
N ALA A 152 15.63 19.45 12.34
CA ALA A 152 16.95 19.87 11.97
C ALA A 152 17.43 19.20 10.69
N THR A 153 18.33 19.83 9.95
CA THR A 153 18.93 19.25 8.74
C THR A 153 19.98 18.19 9.08
N ASP A 154 19.99 17.10 8.32
CA ASP A 154 21.08 16.12 8.27
C ASP A 154 21.17 15.55 6.85
N SER A 155 22.32 15.73 6.19
CA SER A 155 22.51 15.29 4.80
C SER A 155 22.49 13.76 4.61
N LYS A 156 22.57 12.99 5.70
CA LYS A 156 22.52 11.53 5.67
C LYS A 156 21.11 10.98 5.95
N ALA A 157 20.17 11.82 6.36
CA ALA A 157 18.79 11.43 6.62
C ALA A 157 18.03 11.18 5.31
N SER A 158 17.01 10.32 5.33
CA SER A 158 16.28 9.91 4.11
C SER A 158 15.66 11.07 3.36
N ASN A 159 15.15 12.06 4.08
CA ASN A 159 14.53 13.25 3.51
C ASN A 159 15.35 14.53 3.76
N GLY A 160 16.63 14.39 4.13
CA GLY A 160 17.54 15.52 4.42
C GLY A 160 17.29 16.23 5.76
N TYR A 161 16.30 15.75 6.53
CA TYR A 161 15.90 16.28 7.83
C TYR A 161 15.78 15.16 8.85
N VAL A 162 15.91 15.53 10.12
CA VAL A 162 15.68 14.67 11.28
C VAL A 162 14.87 15.43 12.33
N TRP A 163 14.20 14.69 13.20
CA TRP A 163 13.72 15.23 14.46
C TRP A 163 14.82 15.14 15.54
N ARG A 164 15.37 16.30 15.96
CA ARG A 164 16.53 16.40 16.85
C ARG A 164 16.13 16.80 18.26
N SER A 165 16.58 16.05 19.26
CA SER A 165 16.53 16.38 20.69
C SER A 165 17.93 16.47 21.29
N VAL A 166 18.23 17.53 22.04
CA VAL A 166 19.60 17.85 22.49
C VAL A 166 19.73 17.78 24.00
N ARG A 167 20.68 16.97 24.49
CA ARG A 167 21.00 16.79 25.91
C ARG A 167 21.36 18.13 26.56
N GLY A 168 20.81 18.39 27.74
CA GLY A 168 21.07 19.62 28.51
C GLY A 168 20.37 20.87 27.97
N LYS A 169 19.74 20.81 26.79
CA LYS A 169 18.93 21.89 26.20
C LYS A 169 17.44 21.55 26.25
N ASP A 170 17.07 20.40 25.71
CA ASP A 170 15.68 19.94 25.63
C ASP A 170 15.34 19.06 26.85
N LYS A 171 14.05 19.01 27.22
CA LYS A 171 13.58 18.14 28.31
C LYS A 171 13.33 16.73 27.78
N ALA A 172 13.61 15.72 28.60
CA ALA A 172 13.22 14.34 28.31
C ALA A 172 11.72 14.25 28.00
N GLY A 173 11.33 13.40 27.04
CA GLY A 173 9.97 13.38 26.52
C GLY A 173 9.83 12.55 25.24
N TYR A 174 8.63 12.57 24.66
CA TYR A 174 8.37 11.87 23.40
C TYR A 174 9.04 12.59 22.22
N ALA A 175 9.95 11.94 21.52
CA ALA A 175 10.49 12.44 20.26
C ALA A 175 9.57 12.09 19.07
N MET A 176 8.82 10.99 19.19
CA MET A 176 7.76 10.57 18.27
C MET A 176 6.47 10.35 19.05
N GLY A 177 5.38 11.01 18.61
CA GLY A 177 4.05 10.93 19.21
C GLY A 177 3.07 10.11 18.36
N ASP A 178 1.78 10.40 18.49
CA ASP A 178 0.72 9.75 17.71
C ASP A 178 0.77 10.16 16.24
N LEU A 179 0.50 9.20 15.35
CA LEU A 179 0.41 9.44 13.91
C LEU A 179 -1.02 9.84 13.54
N ARG A 180 -1.13 10.90 12.75
CA ARG A 180 -2.39 11.40 12.19
C ARG A 180 -2.21 11.74 10.73
N TYR A 181 -3.32 11.90 10.01
CA TYR A 181 -3.29 12.55 8.72
C TYR A 181 -2.72 13.96 8.89
N ARG A 182 -1.86 14.36 7.95
CA ARG A 182 -1.19 15.66 7.93
C ARG A 182 -2.23 16.76 7.86
N TRP A 183 -3.23 16.58 7.01
CA TRP A 183 -4.30 17.54 6.76
C TRP A 183 -5.60 17.16 7.49
N PRO A 184 -6.44 18.16 7.83
CA PRO A 184 -7.71 17.92 8.46
C PRO A 184 -8.74 17.37 7.47
N ASN A 185 -9.74 16.68 8.00
CA ASN A 185 -10.94 16.35 7.24
C ASN A 185 -11.85 17.59 7.06
N ILE A 186 -12.94 17.45 6.31
CA ILE A 186 -13.93 18.51 6.07
C ILE A 186 -14.55 19.11 7.35
N ASN A 187 -14.49 18.38 8.45
CA ASN A 187 -14.99 18.81 9.76
C ASN A 187 -13.89 19.47 10.62
N GLY A 188 -12.66 19.60 10.11
CA GLY A 188 -11.53 20.21 10.81
C GLY A 188 -10.76 19.25 11.73
N TYR A 189 -11.02 17.94 11.67
CA TYR A 189 -10.36 16.96 12.53
C TYR A 189 -9.17 16.28 11.83
N TYR A 190 -8.06 16.14 12.56
CA TYR A 190 -6.92 15.31 12.15
C TYR A 190 -7.18 13.84 12.53
N VAL A 191 -7.49 13.04 11.52
CA VAL A 191 -7.83 11.62 11.65
C VAL A 191 -6.60 10.84 12.11
N ARG A 192 -6.78 9.86 13.00
CA ARG A 192 -5.70 8.97 13.45
C ARG A 192 -5.26 8.05 12.30
N PHE A 193 -3.96 7.78 12.20
CA PHE A 193 -3.43 6.95 11.14
C PHE A 193 -3.66 5.45 11.43
N GLY A 194 -4.11 4.69 10.44
CA GLY A 194 -4.31 3.24 10.57
C GLY A 194 -5.00 2.64 9.35
N HIS A 195 -6.16 3.19 8.99
CA HIS A 195 -7.01 2.69 7.89
C HIS A 195 -6.30 2.44 6.54
N PRO A 196 -5.20 3.12 6.19
CA PRO A 196 -4.48 2.83 4.96
C PRO A 196 -3.75 1.48 4.95
N PHE A 197 -3.63 0.83 6.12
CA PHE A 197 -3.08 -0.51 6.26
C PHE A 197 -4.20 -1.54 6.18
N HIS A 198 -4.31 -2.12 4.99
CA HIS A 198 -5.09 -3.32 4.75
C HIS A 198 -4.16 -4.53 4.75
N VAL A 199 -4.62 -5.64 5.30
CA VAL A 199 -3.83 -6.87 5.41
C VAL A 199 -4.65 -8.02 4.85
N TYR A 200 -4.02 -8.89 4.06
CA TYR A 200 -4.69 -10.07 3.55
C TYR A 200 -5.09 -11.01 4.70
N GLN A 201 -6.36 -11.43 4.71
CA GLN A 201 -6.87 -12.37 5.69
C GLN A 201 -6.44 -13.80 5.31
N LYS A 202 -5.55 -14.35 6.12
CA LYS A 202 -5.16 -15.77 6.08
C LYS A 202 -6.25 -16.63 6.72
N SER A 203 -6.26 -17.94 6.44
CA SER A 203 -7.32 -18.82 6.98
C SER A 203 -7.34 -18.78 8.52
N PRO A 204 -8.47 -18.46 9.18
CA PRO A 204 -8.50 -18.41 10.63
C PRO A 204 -8.27 -19.79 11.27
N PRO A 205 -7.53 -19.91 12.40
CA PRO A 205 -6.74 -18.90 13.09
C PRO A 205 -5.23 -19.09 12.84
N ALA A 206 -4.70 -18.71 11.66
CA ALA A 206 -3.29 -18.95 11.32
C ALA A 206 -2.30 -17.79 11.64
N PHE A 207 -2.69 -16.79 12.44
CA PHE A 207 -1.84 -15.60 12.73
C PHE A 207 -0.75 -15.81 13.80
N ALA A 208 -0.39 -17.05 14.15
CA ALA A 208 0.50 -17.34 15.27
C ALA A 208 1.91 -16.71 15.10
N ASP A 209 2.32 -16.53 13.85
CA ASP A 209 3.64 -16.01 13.46
C ASP A 209 3.57 -14.80 12.52
N ASP A 210 2.42 -14.12 12.44
CA ASP A 210 2.29 -12.89 11.67
C ASP A 210 2.49 -11.66 12.55
N TYR A 211 3.26 -10.71 12.03
CA TYR A 211 3.62 -9.51 12.76
C TYR A 211 3.45 -8.26 11.90
N PHE A 212 3.06 -7.16 12.55
CA PHE A 212 3.46 -5.85 12.09
C PHE A 212 4.89 -5.58 12.58
N TRP A 213 5.75 -5.19 11.65
CA TRP A 213 7.14 -4.84 11.90
C TRP A 213 7.26 -3.32 11.94
N ILE A 214 7.90 -2.80 12.97
CA ILE A 214 8.11 -1.37 13.15
C ILE A 214 9.61 -1.13 13.27
N THR A 215 10.16 -0.39 12.31
CA THR A 215 11.59 -0.04 12.28
C THR A 215 11.75 1.44 12.62
N TYR A 216 12.50 1.74 13.67
CA TYR A 216 12.90 3.10 14.03
C TYR A 216 14.32 3.33 13.55
N ARG A 217 14.53 4.32 12.67
CA ARG A 217 15.86 4.75 12.25
C ARG A 217 16.29 5.99 13.00
N PHE A 218 17.33 5.90 13.81
CA PHE A 218 17.81 7.04 14.61
C PHE A 218 19.31 7.02 14.83
N LYS A 219 19.87 8.17 15.22
CA LYS A 219 21.27 8.32 15.63
C LYS A 219 21.33 8.91 17.03
N LEU A 220 22.24 8.37 17.84
CA LEU A 220 22.55 8.89 19.17
C LEU A 220 23.96 9.44 19.20
N SER A 221 24.17 10.53 19.93
CA SER A 221 25.49 11.11 20.18
C SER A 221 25.53 11.79 21.54
N ASP A 222 26.70 12.25 22.00
CA ASP A 222 26.85 12.95 23.29
C ASP A 222 26.14 12.24 24.46
N ILE A 223 26.31 10.91 24.54
CA ILE A 223 25.79 10.11 25.66
C ILE A 223 26.46 10.59 26.94
N ALA A 224 25.68 10.72 28.02
CA ALA A 224 26.18 11.16 29.31
C ALA A 224 27.42 10.33 29.73
N PRO A 225 28.52 11.00 30.12
CA PRO A 225 29.82 10.34 30.28
C PRO A 225 29.87 9.31 31.42
N ASP A 226 28.93 9.41 32.36
CA ASP A 226 28.76 8.52 33.51
C ASP A 226 27.63 7.47 33.29
N ALA A 227 27.06 7.40 32.09
CA ALA A 227 26.03 6.43 31.76
C ALA A 227 26.59 5.00 31.81
N LYS A 228 25.93 4.16 32.61
CA LYS A 228 26.24 2.73 32.71
C LYS A 228 25.66 1.95 31.51
N PRO A 229 26.18 0.74 31.19
CA PRO A 229 25.69 -0.06 30.07
C PRO A 229 24.17 -0.34 30.07
N ASP A 230 23.55 -0.43 31.25
CA ASP A 230 22.11 -0.65 31.46
C ASP A 230 21.28 0.62 31.45
N THR A 231 21.90 1.80 31.31
CA THR A 231 21.20 3.09 31.24
C THR A 231 20.31 3.12 30.00
N GLU A 232 19.00 3.30 30.21
CA GLU A 232 18.03 3.49 29.13
C GLU A 232 18.27 4.84 28.45
N LEU A 233 18.43 4.82 27.13
CA LEU A 233 18.58 6.00 26.27
C LEU A 233 17.24 6.35 25.60
N LEU A 234 16.57 5.32 25.08
CA LEU A 234 15.27 5.42 24.42
C LEU A 234 14.32 4.36 24.95
N ARG A 235 13.02 4.66 24.88
CA ARG A 235 11.95 3.71 25.16
C ARG A 235 10.92 3.75 24.03
N PHE A 236 10.62 2.58 23.48
CA PHE A 236 9.61 2.41 22.45
C PHE A 236 8.32 1.88 23.07
N GLU A 237 7.20 2.49 22.70
CA GLU A 237 5.86 2.13 23.16
C GLU A 237 4.95 2.04 21.93
N VAL A 238 4.33 0.88 21.71
CA VAL A 238 3.41 0.68 20.60
C VAL A 238 2.01 0.53 21.14
N LEU A 239 1.07 1.31 20.61
CA LEU A 239 -0.29 1.41 21.12
C LEU A 239 -1.26 1.90 20.07
N GLY A 240 -2.55 1.66 20.27
CA GLY A 240 -3.60 2.18 19.41
C GLY A 240 -4.81 2.62 20.20
N PHE A 241 -5.66 3.39 19.55
CA PHE A 241 -6.97 3.77 20.06
C PHE A 241 -8.01 2.95 19.30
N GLU A 242 -8.83 2.21 20.04
CA GLU A 242 -9.93 1.44 19.46
C GLU A 242 -10.95 2.38 18.81
N LEU A 243 -11.45 2.01 17.63
CA LEU A 243 -12.55 2.72 16.98
C LEU A 243 -13.89 2.11 17.42
N GLU A 244 -14.71 2.93 18.10
CA GLU A 244 -16.08 2.59 18.51
C GLU A 244 -17.08 3.50 17.77
N GLY A 245 -17.89 2.92 16.88
CA GLY A 245 -18.82 3.67 16.05
C GLY A 245 -18.10 4.68 15.14
N THR A 246 -18.21 5.96 15.44
CA THR A 246 -17.58 7.05 14.65
C THR A 246 -16.40 7.73 15.37
N GLY A 247 -16.05 7.26 16.57
CA GLY A 247 -15.04 7.91 17.42
C GLY A 247 -14.01 6.94 17.96
N PHE A 248 -12.78 7.43 18.10
CA PHE A 248 -11.71 6.69 18.77
C PHE A 248 -11.86 6.77 20.30
N ALA A 249 -11.49 5.70 20.99
CA ALA A 249 -11.43 5.63 22.43
C ALA A 249 -10.63 6.80 23.03
N ALA A 250 -10.97 7.20 24.26
CA ALA A 250 -10.28 8.30 24.94
C ALA A 250 -8.89 7.92 25.44
N LYS A 251 -8.63 6.62 25.65
CA LYS A 251 -7.37 6.07 26.14
C LYS A 251 -6.80 5.11 25.12
N ALA A 252 -5.48 5.13 24.97
CA ALA A 252 -4.78 4.18 24.13
C ALA A 252 -4.59 2.85 24.85
N THR A 253 -4.70 1.76 24.11
CA THR A 253 -4.40 0.40 24.54
C THR A 253 -2.93 0.09 24.20
N PRO A 254 -2.06 -0.15 25.21
CA PRO A 254 -0.69 -0.55 24.97
C PRO A 254 -0.61 -1.99 24.46
N LEU A 255 0.22 -2.22 23.46
CA LEU A 255 0.43 -3.53 22.83
C LEU A 255 1.69 -4.19 23.36
N MET A 256 1.69 -5.52 23.36
CA MET A 256 2.88 -6.30 23.70
C MET A 256 3.80 -6.34 22.47
N ALA A 257 4.92 -5.62 22.55
CA ALA A 257 5.92 -5.60 21.48
C ALA A 257 7.02 -6.64 21.74
N ARG A 258 7.50 -7.29 20.69
CA ARG A 258 8.65 -8.20 20.74
C ARG A 258 9.90 -7.49 20.23
N SER A 259 11.00 -7.68 20.94
CA SER A 259 12.35 -7.22 20.58
C SER A 259 13.37 -8.35 20.79
N PRO A 260 14.64 -8.17 20.40
CA PRO A 260 15.69 -9.15 20.72
C PRO A 260 15.86 -9.43 22.22
N LYS A 261 15.38 -8.53 23.10
CA LYS A 261 15.42 -8.68 24.57
C LYS A 261 14.19 -9.40 25.15
N GLY A 262 13.22 -9.76 24.33
CA GLY A 262 11.95 -10.36 24.74
C GLY A 262 10.74 -9.45 24.49
N SER A 263 9.63 -9.80 25.11
CA SER A 263 8.32 -9.15 24.93
C SER A 263 8.02 -8.19 26.08
N ALA A 264 7.69 -6.94 25.79
CA ALA A 264 7.19 -5.98 26.76
C ALA A 264 6.31 -4.91 26.09
N GLN A 265 5.45 -4.27 26.88
CA GLN A 265 4.70 -3.07 26.42
C GLN A 265 5.61 -1.84 26.25
N LYS A 266 6.79 -1.86 26.87
CA LYS A 266 7.79 -0.80 26.85
C LYS A 266 9.14 -1.43 26.58
N ILE A 267 9.72 -1.14 25.42
CA ILE A 267 10.99 -1.72 24.97
C ILE A 267 12.11 -0.69 25.20
N SER A 268 13.07 -1.05 26.05
CA SER A 268 14.20 -0.20 26.41
C SER A 268 15.40 -0.41 25.48
N TYR A 269 15.90 0.68 24.90
CA TYR A 269 17.19 0.74 24.21
C TYR A 269 18.23 1.37 25.14
N THR A 270 19.29 0.64 25.44
CA THR A 270 20.30 1.04 26.43
C THR A 270 21.64 1.40 25.79
N VAL A 271 22.55 1.96 26.59
CA VAL A 271 23.94 2.22 26.18
C VAL A 271 24.60 0.96 25.59
N ALA A 272 24.45 -0.20 26.25
CA ALA A 272 24.99 -1.46 25.75
C ALA A 272 24.41 -1.88 24.38
N ASP A 273 23.17 -1.53 24.06
CA ASP A 273 22.62 -1.80 22.73
C ASP A 273 23.25 -0.88 21.69
N HIS A 274 23.41 0.39 22.04
CA HIS A 274 24.04 1.37 21.17
C HIS A 274 25.48 0.99 20.81
N GLU A 275 26.29 0.60 21.80
CA GLU A 275 27.67 0.17 21.57
C GLU A 275 27.79 -1.06 20.65
N ARG A 276 26.76 -1.91 20.62
CA ARG A 276 26.67 -3.10 19.76
C ARG A 276 26.08 -2.81 18.38
N SER A 277 25.36 -1.70 18.23
CA SER A 277 24.68 -1.30 17.01
C SER A 277 25.62 -0.43 16.18
N ARG A 278 26.47 -1.05 15.35
CA ARG A 278 27.38 -0.33 14.46
C ARG A 278 26.82 -0.26 13.05
N ASP A 279 26.45 0.93 12.60
CA ASP A 279 26.26 1.22 11.18
C ASP A 279 27.27 2.27 10.68
N LYS A 280 27.52 2.28 9.37
CA LYS A 280 28.58 3.08 8.73
C LYS A 280 28.25 4.57 8.61
N ASP A 281 26.97 4.92 8.57
CA ASP A 281 26.52 6.30 8.42
C ASP A 281 26.25 7.01 9.76
N GLY A 282 26.17 6.25 10.85
CA GLY A 282 25.91 6.68 12.22
C GLY A 282 24.47 6.47 12.68
N PHE A 283 23.56 6.06 11.80
CA PHE A 283 22.20 5.70 12.17
C PHE A 283 22.12 4.24 12.66
N VAL A 284 21.03 3.90 13.32
CA VAL A 284 20.70 2.58 13.80
C VAL A 284 19.26 2.30 13.41
N ASP A 285 19.03 1.13 12.81
CA ASP A 285 17.70 0.58 12.61
C ASP A 285 17.35 -0.35 13.77
N PHE A 286 16.40 0.07 14.61
CA PHE A 286 15.89 -0.75 15.70
C PHE A 286 14.50 -1.28 15.36
N VAL A 287 14.34 -2.60 15.36
CA VAL A 287 13.10 -3.27 14.95
C VAL A 287 12.36 -3.82 16.16
N VAL A 288 11.07 -3.51 16.24
CA VAL A 288 10.11 -4.17 17.13
C VAL A 288 9.02 -4.85 16.30
N LYS A 289 8.42 -5.91 16.85
CA LYS A 289 7.36 -6.66 16.17
C LYS A 289 6.11 -6.76 17.03
N ILE A 290 4.94 -6.55 16.44
CA ILE A 290 3.64 -6.67 17.10
C ILE A 290 2.90 -7.88 16.51
N PRO A 291 2.61 -8.93 17.30
CA PRO A 291 1.81 -10.05 16.83
C PRO A 291 0.44 -9.57 16.36
N TYR A 292 -0.06 -10.09 15.24
CA TYR A 292 -1.43 -9.80 14.78
C TYR A 292 -2.47 -10.14 15.84
N LYS A 293 -2.27 -11.25 16.57
CA LYS A 293 -3.13 -11.63 17.69
C LYS A 293 -3.28 -10.51 18.73
N ASP A 294 -2.20 -9.80 19.06
CA ASP A 294 -2.26 -8.73 20.06
C ASP A 294 -3.03 -7.51 19.53
N LEU A 295 -2.98 -7.25 18.22
CA LEU A 295 -3.79 -6.21 17.57
C LEU A 295 -5.27 -6.57 17.51
N ILE A 296 -5.59 -7.84 17.19
CA ILE A 296 -6.96 -8.36 17.16
C ILE A 296 -7.56 -8.35 18.56
N ASP A 297 -6.84 -8.85 19.57
CA ASP A 297 -7.29 -8.86 20.97
C ASP A 297 -7.49 -7.43 21.52
N ALA A 298 -6.74 -6.45 21.00
CA ALA A 298 -6.89 -5.02 21.31
C ALA A 298 -7.94 -4.29 20.46
N ASN A 299 -8.65 -5.01 19.57
CA ASN A 299 -9.64 -4.48 18.63
C ASN A 299 -9.10 -3.35 17.72
N LEU A 300 -7.82 -3.47 17.33
CA LEU A 300 -7.15 -2.54 16.43
C LEU A 300 -6.98 -3.09 15.02
N LEU A 301 -6.93 -4.42 14.86
CA LEU A 301 -6.94 -5.10 13.56
C LEU A 301 -8.24 -5.91 13.46
N LYS A 302 -9.08 -5.57 12.48
CA LYS A 302 -10.44 -6.09 12.36
C LYS A 302 -10.65 -6.70 10.99
N GLU A 303 -11.50 -7.73 10.94
CA GLU A 303 -12.02 -8.24 9.67
C GLU A 303 -12.85 -7.13 8.98
N LEU A 304 -12.47 -6.79 7.75
CA LEU A 304 -13.23 -5.90 6.87
C LEU A 304 -14.19 -6.73 6.00
N ASN A 305 -13.70 -7.85 5.48
CA ASN A 305 -14.45 -8.83 4.70
C ASN A 305 -13.72 -10.17 4.71
N ALA A 306 -14.24 -11.18 4.01
CA ALA A 306 -13.69 -12.54 3.98
C ALA A 306 -12.21 -12.65 3.54
N THR A 307 -11.64 -11.63 2.91
CA THR A 307 -10.27 -11.62 2.36
C THR A 307 -9.36 -10.55 2.93
N LEU A 308 -9.89 -9.58 3.69
CA LEU A 308 -9.12 -8.42 4.14
C LEU A 308 -9.41 -8.09 5.59
N MET A 309 -8.35 -7.73 6.31
CA MET A 309 -8.40 -7.05 7.58
C MET A 309 -7.97 -5.59 7.41
N VAL A 310 -8.48 -4.72 8.28
CA VAL A 310 -8.12 -3.30 8.34
C VAL A 310 -7.55 -2.96 9.72
N LEU A 311 -6.50 -2.16 9.73
CA LEU A 311 -5.95 -1.58 10.96
C LEU A 311 -6.67 -0.27 11.27
N ASP A 312 -7.34 -0.16 12.41
CA ASP A 312 -8.02 1.09 12.79
C ASP A 312 -7.02 2.17 13.20
N ASN A 313 -6.08 1.82 14.07
CA ASN A 313 -5.04 2.73 14.53
C ASN A 313 -3.84 2.01 15.15
N LEU A 314 -2.64 2.47 14.81
CA LEU A 314 -1.37 2.05 15.43
C LEU A 314 -0.43 3.24 15.54
N ASN A 315 0.16 3.44 16.71
CA ASN A 315 1.12 4.52 16.98
C ASN A 315 2.41 3.92 17.51
N ALA A 316 3.52 4.30 16.87
CA ALA A 316 4.88 3.91 17.18
C ALA A 316 5.57 5.02 17.98
N ARG A 317 5.25 5.13 19.28
CA ARG A 317 5.79 6.21 20.13
C ARG A 317 7.24 5.91 20.53
N MET A 318 8.03 6.97 20.61
CA MET A 318 9.41 6.90 21.07
C MET A 318 9.68 7.98 22.12
N TYR A 319 10.03 7.55 23.33
CA TYR A 319 10.41 8.42 24.44
C TYR A 319 11.94 8.49 24.56
N TRP A 320 12.47 9.71 24.64
CA TRP A 320 13.88 10.02 24.80
C TRP A 320 14.18 10.42 26.25
N GLN A 321 15.19 9.78 26.86
CA GLN A 321 15.48 9.95 28.29
C GLN A 321 16.27 11.22 28.64
N GLY A 322 16.68 12.03 27.67
CA GLY A 322 17.36 13.30 27.95
C GLY A 322 18.84 13.18 28.31
N ASN A 323 19.42 11.98 28.19
CA ASN A 323 20.79 11.63 28.59
C ASN A 323 21.76 11.43 27.42
N CYS A 324 21.34 11.76 26.20
CA CYS A 324 22.13 11.75 24.96
C CYS A 324 21.49 12.72 23.97
N ASN A 325 22.18 13.14 22.92
CA ASN A 325 21.52 13.73 21.76
C ASN A 325 20.85 12.63 20.93
N LEU A 326 19.66 12.92 20.42
CA LEU A 326 18.89 12.06 19.54
C LEU A 326 18.60 12.78 18.22
N GLU A 327 18.76 12.06 17.12
CA GLU A 327 18.27 12.42 15.80
C GLU A 327 17.44 11.26 15.26
N LEU A 328 16.12 11.42 15.20
CA LEU A 328 15.20 10.45 14.60
C LEU A 328 14.99 10.80 13.12
N ASP A 329 15.26 9.84 12.24
CA ASP A 329 15.11 9.96 10.79
C ASP A 329 13.66 9.62 10.40
N TYR A 330 13.31 8.34 10.51
CA TYR A 330 11.97 7.86 10.19
C TYR A 330 11.52 6.69 11.06
N VAL A 331 10.23 6.38 10.94
CA VAL A 331 9.64 5.12 11.39
C VAL A 331 9.01 4.42 10.19
N GLU A 332 9.34 3.15 9.97
CA GLU A 332 8.64 2.30 8.99
C GLU A 332 7.67 1.38 9.73
N ILE A 333 6.50 1.16 9.13
CA ILE A 333 5.54 0.13 9.55
C ILE A 333 5.25 -0.74 8.33
N GLU A 334 5.39 -2.06 8.49
CA GLU A 334 5.05 -3.04 7.45
C GLU A 334 4.38 -4.26 8.03
N ASP A 335 3.49 -4.86 7.25
CA ASP A 335 2.85 -6.13 7.58
C ASP A 335 3.77 -7.34 7.23
N GLN A 336 3.34 -8.55 7.58
CA GLN A 336 4.16 -9.74 7.39
C GLN A 336 4.45 -10.05 5.91
N LEU A 337 3.46 -9.93 5.01
CA LEU A 337 3.64 -10.22 3.59
C LEU A 337 4.51 -9.15 2.92
N SER A 338 4.36 -7.89 3.31
CA SER A 338 5.20 -6.80 2.84
C SER A 338 6.65 -7.01 3.28
N ARG A 339 6.88 -7.47 4.51
CA ARG A 339 8.22 -7.81 5.00
C ARG A 339 8.85 -8.91 4.15
N GLU A 340 8.12 -9.98 3.87
CA GLU A 340 8.57 -11.08 3.03
C GLU A 340 8.92 -10.58 1.62
N LEU A 341 8.05 -9.76 1.01
CA LEU A 341 8.28 -9.17 -0.30
C LEU A 341 9.51 -8.24 -0.30
N ARG A 342 9.67 -7.35 0.67
CA ARG A 342 10.81 -6.40 0.72
C ARG A 342 12.15 -7.05 1.03
N THR A 343 12.14 -8.17 1.75
CA THR A 343 13.35 -8.91 2.14
C THR A 343 13.59 -10.17 1.32
N MET A 344 12.84 -10.30 0.21
CA MET A 344 12.88 -11.46 -0.67
C MET A 344 14.27 -11.70 -1.27
N ASP A 345 14.61 -12.98 -1.44
CA ASP A 345 15.75 -13.39 -2.26
C ASP A 345 15.32 -13.65 -3.72
N SER A 346 16.29 -13.98 -4.57
CA SER A 346 16.02 -14.28 -5.97
C SER A 346 15.07 -15.48 -6.16
N SER A 347 15.07 -16.44 -5.24
CA SER A 347 14.24 -17.64 -5.34
C SER A 347 12.76 -17.33 -5.09
N TYR A 348 12.46 -16.47 -4.11
CA TYR A 348 11.10 -16.01 -3.84
C TYR A 348 10.54 -15.26 -5.06
N ARG A 349 11.36 -14.37 -5.64
CA ARG A 349 11.03 -13.62 -6.85
C ARG A 349 10.73 -14.52 -8.05
N GLU A 350 11.56 -15.53 -8.28
CA GLU A 350 11.35 -16.53 -9.35
C GLU A 350 10.02 -17.28 -9.19
N ARG A 351 9.60 -17.56 -7.94
CA ARG A 351 8.33 -18.25 -7.66
C ARG A 351 7.11 -17.38 -7.95
N ILE A 352 7.16 -16.08 -7.66
CA ILE A 352 6.11 -15.13 -8.06
C ILE A 352 5.96 -15.13 -9.60
N VAL A 353 7.08 -15.02 -10.33
CA VAL A 353 7.08 -15.05 -11.80
C VAL A 353 6.57 -16.39 -12.34
N ARG A 354 6.98 -17.51 -11.72
CA ARG A 354 6.49 -18.84 -12.11
C ARG A 354 4.98 -18.93 -11.97
N ARG A 355 4.43 -18.47 -10.83
CA ARG A 355 2.99 -18.46 -10.57
C ARG A 355 2.23 -17.61 -11.60
N ALA A 356 2.72 -16.41 -11.89
CA ALA A 356 2.14 -15.55 -12.92
C ALA A 356 2.11 -16.23 -14.31
N ARG A 357 3.24 -16.83 -14.72
CA ARG A 357 3.34 -17.55 -16.00
C ARG A 357 2.44 -18.78 -16.06
N GLU A 358 2.32 -19.51 -14.96
CA GLU A 358 1.41 -20.65 -14.86
C GLU A 358 -0.02 -20.21 -15.21
N LEU A 359 -0.52 -19.14 -14.58
CA LEU A 359 -1.85 -18.61 -14.82
C LEU A 359 -2.04 -18.10 -16.25
N ILE A 360 -1.08 -17.33 -16.77
CA ILE A 360 -1.14 -16.79 -18.14
C ILE A 360 -1.12 -17.92 -19.17
N SER A 361 -0.31 -18.97 -18.95
CA SER A 361 -0.16 -20.10 -19.88
C SER A 361 -1.42 -20.96 -20.03
N LYS A 362 -2.41 -20.79 -19.14
CA LYS A 362 -3.72 -21.45 -19.23
C LYS A 362 -4.62 -20.83 -20.31
N GLY A 363 -4.32 -19.61 -20.74
CA GLY A 363 -4.98 -18.98 -21.88
C GLY A 363 -4.41 -19.45 -23.22
N LYS A 364 -5.16 -19.23 -24.31
CA LYS A 364 -4.71 -19.53 -25.68
C LYS A 364 -4.16 -18.30 -26.41
N GLY A 365 -3.58 -17.37 -25.65
CA GLY A 365 -3.12 -16.06 -26.13
C GLY A 365 -4.01 -14.89 -25.72
N ASN A 366 -5.22 -15.16 -25.22
CA ASN A 366 -6.19 -14.15 -24.79
C ASN A 366 -6.01 -13.70 -23.32
N VAL A 367 -4.87 -13.96 -22.68
CA VAL A 367 -4.60 -13.45 -21.33
C VAL A 367 -3.66 -12.26 -21.44
N ASN A 368 -4.16 -11.10 -21.04
CA ASN A 368 -3.42 -9.85 -21.12
C ASN A 368 -2.31 -9.74 -20.08
N GLY A 369 -2.58 -10.25 -18.89
CA GLY A 369 -1.69 -10.13 -17.74
C GLY A 369 -2.48 -10.36 -16.46
N LEU A 370 -2.02 -9.72 -15.39
CA LEU A 370 -2.57 -9.88 -14.05
C LEU A 370 -3.25 -8.60 -13.59
N TYR A 371 -4.43 -8.75 -12.98
CA TYR A 371 -5.07 -7.68 -12.22
C TYR A 371 -4.64 -7.84 -10.76
N ALA A 372 -3.86 -6.90 -10.24
CA ALA A 372 -3.20 -7.07 -8.95
C ALA A 372 -4.21 -7.07 -7.80
N PHE A 373 -4.80 -5.92 -7.55
CA PHE A 373 -5.79 -5.68 -6.50
C PHE A 373 -6.60 -4.45 -6.89
N ASP A 374 -7.81 -4.36 -6.38
CA ASP A 374 -8.72 -3.26 -6.67
C ASP A 374 -8.53 -2.12 -5.68
N GLU A 375 -8.37 -0.90 -6.17
CA GLU A 375 -8.28 0.32 -5.36
C GLU A 375 -7.20 0.27 -4.26
N PRO A 376 -5.91 0.15 -4.62
CA PRO A 376 -4.84 0.04 -3.64
C PRO A 376 -4.80 1.30 -2.77
N PHE A 377 -4.76 1.12 -1.46
CA PHE A 377 -4.54 2.20 -0.50
C PHE A 377 -3.07 2.59 -0.47
N GLN A 378 -2.75 3.74 0.13
CA GLN A 378 -1.38 4.25 0.13
C GLN A 378 -0.37 3.29 0.77
N GLY A 379 -0.79 2.54 1.81
CA GLY A 379 0.03 1.49 2.41
C GLY A 379 0.40 0.38 1.42
N GLN A 380 -0.38 0.16 0.36
CA GLN A 380 -0.21 -0.93 -0.60
C GLN A 380 0.62 -0.51 -1.83
N PHE A 381 0.92 0.79 -1.98
CA PHE A 381 1.65 1.33 -3.13
C PHE A 381 3.03 0.69 -3.29
N ASN A 382 3.76 0.47 -2.19
CA ASN A 382 5.09 -0.10 -2.26
C ASN A 382 5.06 -1.54 -2.78
N SER A 383 4.15 -2.36 -2.26
CA SER A 383 4.02 -3.75 -2.67
C SER A 383 3.58 -3.89 -4.12
N TYR A 384 2.62 -3.05 -4.56
CA TYR A 384 2.26 -2.99 -5.98
C TYR A 384 3.47 -2.61 -6.86
N ARG A 385 4.24 -1.57 -6.48
CA ARG A 385 5.43 -1.16 -7.23
C ARG A 385 6.47 -2.29 -7.32
N LEU A 386 6.73 -3.00 -6.22
CA LEU A 386 7.65 -4.14 -6.21
C LEU A 386 7.17 -5.26 -7.14
N LEU A 387 5.88 -5.61 -7.10
CA LEU A 387 5.30 -6.61 -8.00
C LEU A 387 5.31 -6.16 -9.45
N MET A 388 5.18 -4.86 -9.72
CA MET A 388 5.34 -4.31 -11.06
C MET A 388 6.79 -4.47 -11.55
N ASP A 389 7.79 -4.17 -10.72
CA ASP A 389 9.22 -4.28 -11.08
C ASP A 389 9.64 -5.75 -11.36
N ILE A 390 9.45 -6.64 -10.39
CA ILE A 390 8.63 -7.85 -10.60
C ILE A 390 8.41 -8.38 -12.01
N MET A 391 7.15 -8.21 -12.42
CA MET A 391 6.55 -8.65 -13.66
C MET A 391 7.19 -8.00 -14.88
N ALA A 392 7.59 -6.73 -14.78
CA ALA A 392 8.26 -5.98 -15.84
C ALA A 392 9.53 -6.66 -16.35
N GLU A 393 10.37 -7.19 -15.46
CA GLU A 393 11.57 -7.92 -15.86
C GLU A 393 11.26 -9.30 -16.47
N ALA A 394 10.07 -9.83 -16.23
CA ALA A 394 9.59 -11.08 -16.79
C ALA A 394 8.73 -10.91 -18.06
N ASP A 395 8.57 -9.68 -18.53
CA ASP A 395 7.69 -9.27 -19.65
C ASP A 395 6.22 -9.67 -19.41
N ILE A 396 5.75 -9.45 -18.18
CA ILE A 396 4.37 -9.70 -17.77
C ILE A 396 3.71 -8.37 -17.43
N GLU A 397 2.53 -8.13 -18.01
CA GLU A 397 1.74 -6.94 -17.69
C GLU A 397 0.98 -7.13 -16.37
N ILE A 398 0.94 -6.06 -15.59
CA ILE A 398 0.16 -5.97 -14.36
C ILE A 398 -0.59 -4.63 -14.34
N ILE A 399 -1.84 -4.67 -13.89
CA ILE A 399 -2.72 -3.50 -13.81
C ILE A 399 -3.53 -3.53 -12.51
N SER A 400 -3.98 -2.36 -12.08
CA SER A 400 -4.91 -2.16 -10.98
C SER A 400 -5.72 -0.89 -11.26
N ALA A 401 -7.00 -0.90 -10.90
CA ALA A 401 -7.80 0.32 -10.86
C ALA A 401 -7.55 1.06 -9.55
N THR A 402 -7.43 2.38 -9.60
CA THR A 402 -7.23 3.21 -8.41
C THR A 402 -8.39 4.19 -8.27
N TYR A 403 -9.04 4.20 -7.10
CA TYR A 403 -10.10 5.14 -6.78
C TYR A 403 -9.65 6.19 -5.75
N ASP A 404 -10.10 7.44 -5.93
CA ASP A 404 -9.91 8.47 -4.92
C ASP A 404 -10.97 8.43 -3.80
N TYR A 405 -10.70 7.60 -2.80
CA TYR A 405 -11.58 7.40 -1.64
C TYR A 405 -11.59 8.58 -0.63
N GLN A 406 -10.72 9.59 -0.76
CA GLN A 406 -10.59 10.69 0.23
C GLN A 406 -10.73 12.10 -0.34
N HIS A 407 -10.85 12.30 -1.66
CA HIS A 407 -10.90 13.64 -2.26
C HIS A 407 -11.98 14.56 -1.67
N MET A 408 -13.15 14.00 -1.35
CA MET A 408 -14.24 14.76 -0.72
C MET A 408 -13.98 15.09 0.74
N ASN A 409 -13.14 14.31 1.42
CA ASN A 409 -13.04 14.30 2.87
C ASN A 409 -11.81 15.06 3.39
N ILE A 410 -10.67 15.04 2.70
CA ILE A 410 -9.42 15.63 3.20
C ILE A 410 -9.10 16.95 2.51
N VAL A 411 -8.91 18.00 3.32
CA VAL A 411 -8.71 19.39 2.87
C VAL A 411 -7.23 19.76 2.99
N VAL A 412 -6.52 19.82 1.87
CA VAL A 412 -5.09 20.16 1.83
C VAL A 412 -4.88 21.68 1.93
N ASP A 413 -5.65 22.45 1.16
CA ASP A 413 -5.62 23.91 1.17
C ASP A 413 -7.02 24.45 0.93
N LYS A 414 -7.63 24.98 2.00
CA LYS A 414 -9.00 25.49 1.94
C LYS A 414 -9.11 26.78 1.12
N GLU A 415 -8.09 27.63 1.11
CA GLU A 415 -8.13 28.92 0.43
C GLU A 415 -8.08 28.74 -1.10
N ASN A 416 -7.38 27.70 -1.56
CA ASN A 416 -7.21 27.37 -2.97
C ASN A 416 -8.04 26.16 -3.44
N ASP A 417 -8.97 25.67 -2.62
CA ASP A 417 -9.80 24.47 -2.84
C ASP A 417 -9.00 23.21 -3.28
N ILE A 418 -7.84 23.02 -2.67
CA ILE A 418 -6.99 21.85 -2.89
C ILE A 418 -7.41 20.75 -1.91
N ARG A 419 -7.70 19.58 -2.47
CA ARG A 419 -8.06 18.37 -1.74
C ARG A 419 -6.98 17.32 -1.86
N TYR A 420 -7.05 16.30 -1.01
CA TYR A 420 -6.26 15.10 -1.22
C TYR A 420 -6.58 14.51 -2.59
N ASN A 421 -5.56 14.02 -3.29
CA ASN A 421 -5.70 13.36 -4.58
C ASN A 421 -4.96 12.02 -4.54
N HIS A 422 -5.70 10.94 -4.33
CA HIS A 422 -5.13 9.61 -4.19
C HIS A 422 -4.48 9.13 -5.50
N LEU A 423 -5.09 9.48 -6.63
CA LEU A 423 -4.65 9.10 -7.96
C LEU A 423 -3.28 9.70 -8.29
N LEU A 424 -3.07 10.98 -7.96
CA LEU A 424 -1.75 11.63 -8.09
C LEU A 424 -0.73 11.03 -7.12
N GLY A 425 -1.16 10.67 -5.90
CA GLY A 425 -0.33 9.92 -4.96
C GLY A 425 0.18 8.61 -5.58
N PHE A 426 -0.73 7.77 -6.07
CA PHE A 426 -0.41 6.51 -6.73
C PHE A 426 0.53 6.73 -7.92
N LEU A 427 0.20 7.64 -8.83
CA LEU A 427 1.01 7.95 -10.00
C LEU A 427 2.45 8.37 -9.61
N SER A 428 2.59 9.18 -8.56
CA SER A 428 3.90 9.70 -8.13
C SER A 428 4.78 8.66 -7.42
N GLU A 429 4.19 7.78 -6.61
CA GLU A 429 4.93 6.77 -5.83
C GLU A 429 5.15 5.48 -6.61
N VAL A 430 4.13 5.01 -7.32
CA VAL A 430 4.15 3.74 -8.04
C VAL A 430 4.71 3.88 -9.44
N LYS A 431 4.38 4.99 -10.12
CA LYS A 431 4.72 5.22 -11.55
C LYS A 431 4.28 4.03 -12.43
N PRO A 432 2.99 3.68 -12.40
CA PRO A 432 2.47 2.52 -13.11
C PRO A 432 2.65 2.66 -14.62
N ARG A 433 2.95 1.55 -15.31
CA ARG A 433 2.98 1.51 -16.79
C ARG A 433 1.59 1.67 -17.39
N ASN A 434 0.61 0.98 -16.79
CA ASN A 434 -0.80 1.09 -17.13
C ASN A 434 -1.52 1.73 -15.96
N PHE A 435 -2.13 2.89 -16.18
CA PHE A 435 -2.88 3.60 -15.15
C PHE A 435 -4.37 3.57 -15.47
N ALA A 436 -5.16 2.98 -14.57
CA ALA A 436 -6.62 2.90 -14.67
C ALA A 436 -7.25 3.68 -13.51
N PRO A 437 -7.57 4.97 -13.68
CA PRO A 437 -8.36 5.69 -12.70
C PRO A 437 -9.78 5.12 -12.66
N ASP A 438 -10.21 4.72 -11.47
CA ASP A 438 -11.61 4.40 -11.18
C ASP A 438 -12.31 5.65 -10.68
N ILE A 439 -13.44 5.96 -11.30
CA ILE A 439 -14.28 7.08 -10.92
C ILE A 439 -15.70 6.56 -10.84
N TYR A 440 -16.33 6.79 -9.69
CA TYR A 440 -17.74 6.58 -9.48
C TYR A 440 -18.51 7.91 -9.72
N PRO A 441 -18.88 8.27 -10.97
CA PRO A 441 -19.51 9.55 -11.29
C PRO A 441 -20.96 9.68 -10.81
N LEU A 442 -21.55 8.61 -10.25
CA LEU A 442 -22.96 8.54 -9.89
C LEU A 442 -23.15 8.28 -8.39
N ILE A 443 -22.61 9.19 -7.57
CA ILE A 443 -22.82 9.18 -6.12
C ILE A 443 -23.79 10.32 -5.78
N PRO A 444 -24.73 10.16 -4.81
CA PRO A 444 -25.68 11.21 -4.41
C PRO A 444 -25.06 12.56 -4.03
N GLY A 445 -23.75 12.61 -3.78
CA GLY A 445 -22.97 13.82 -3.49
C GLY A 445 -22.67 14.71 -4.70
N TYR A 446 -22.93 14.26 -5.93
CA TYR A 446 -22.64 15.04 -7.14
C TYR A 446 -23.85 15.74 -7.73
N SER A 447 -23.58 16.82 -8.43
CA SER A 447 -24.53 17.61 -9.18
C SER A 447 -24.17 17.63 -10.67
N PHE A 448 -25.18 17.48 -11.52
CA PHE A 448 -25.06 17.70 -12.96
C PHE A 448 -25.11 19.19 -13.34
N SER A 449 -25.32 20.07 -12.36
CA SER A 449 -25.33 21.53 -12.54
C SER A 449 -24.34 22.21 -11.60
N PRO A 450 -23.60 23.23 -12.07
CA PRO A 450 -22.66 23.95 -11.23
C PRO A 450 -23.38 24.74 -10.11
N GLY A 451 -22.72 24.90 -8.97
CA GLY A 451 -23.18 25.77 -7.87
C GLY A 451 -24.31 25.21 -7.00
N VAL A 452 -24.65 23.92 -7.11
CA VAL A 452 -25.66 23.30 -6.23
C VAL A 452 -25.09 23.15 -4.83
N LYS A 453 -25.76 23.76 -3.85
CA LYS A 453 -25.30 23.78 -2.46
C LYS A 453 -25.13 22.36 -1.90
N GLY A 454 -23.93 22.09 -1.36
CA GLY A 454 -23.61 20.80 -0.72
C GLY A 454 -23.41 19.65 -1.70
N ARG A 455 -23.21 19.94 -2.99
CA ARG A 455 -22.88 18.96 -4.01
C ARG A 455 -21.76 19.46 -4.89
N ASP A 456 -20.86 18.55 -5.26
CA ASP A 456 -19.77 18.87 -6.17
C ASP A 456 -20.25 18.75 -7.61
N PHE A 457 -19.79 19.65 -8.47
CA PHE A 457 -20.15 19.61 -9.88
C PHE A 457 -19.38 18.46 -10.55
N ILE A 458 -20.10 17.58 -11.25
CA ILE A 458 -19.52 16.36 -11.85
C ILE A 458 -18.36 16.65 -12.81
N GLN A 459 -18.40 17.76 -13.56
CA GLN A 459 -17.32 18.11 -14.47
C GLN A 459 -16.02 18.43 -13.71
N ASP A 460 -16.10 19.11 -12.57
CA ASP A 460 -14.91 19.44 -11.77
C ASP A 460 -14.25 18.17 -11.21
N VAL A 461 -15.06 17.15 -10.90
CA VAL A 461 -14.56 15.84 -10.48
C VAL A 461 -13.88 15.13 -11.64
N LEU A 462 -14.49 15.12 -12.84
CA LEU A 462 -13.90 14.52 -14.03
C LEU A 462 -12.61 15.24 -14.46
N ASP A 463 -12.57 16.56 -14.42
CA ASP A 463 -11.39 17.34 -14.79
C ASP A 463 -10.23 17.06 -13.82
N ARG A 464 -10.51 16.93 -12.52
CA ARG A 464 -9.50 16.66 -11.48
C ARG A 464 -9.02 15.21 -11.46
N ASN A 465 -9.95 14.26 -11.58
CA ASN A 465 -9.65 12.84 -11.37
C ASN A 465 -9.39 12.07 -12.68
N MET A 466 -9.86 12.55 -13.83
CA MET A 466 -9.47 12.01 -15.15
C MET A 466 -8.44 12.90 -15.83
N LEU A 467 -8.81 14.14 -16.16
CA LEU A 467 -8.03 14.94 -17.11
C LEU A 467 -6.67 15.34 -16.54
N GLN A 468 -6.64 15.90 -15.32
CA GLN A 468 -5.40 16.29 -14.65
C GLN A 468 -4.48 15.08 -14.42
N VAL A 469 -5.04 13.95 -14.02
CA VAL A 469 -4.24 12.75 -13.77
C VAL A 469 -3.72 12.15 -15.08
N TYR A 470 -4.52 12.16 -16.15
CA TYR A 470 -4.08 11.78 -17.49
C TYR A 470 -2.93 12.68 -17.99
N GLU A 471 -3.08 14.01 -17.87
CA GLU A 471 -2.04 14.96 -18.24
C GLU A 471 -0.75 14.78 -17.44
N ALA A 472 -0.87 14.44 -16.15
CA ALA A 472 0.28 14.10 -15.31
C ALA A 472 0.91 12.77 -15.76
N GLY A 473 0.10 11.76 -16.05
CA GLY A 473 0.53 10.43 -16.48
C GLY A 473 1.33 10.46 -17.78
N VAL A 474 0.91 11.26 -18.77
CA VAL A 474 1.62 11.43 -20.05
C VAL A 474 3.02 12.03 -19.88
N ARG A 475 3.31 12.69 -18.75
CA ARG A 475 4.64 13.31 -18.49
C ARG A 475 5.63 12.37 -17.80
N TYR A 476 5.16 11.27 -17.23
CA TYR A 476 6.00 10.24 -16.60
C TYR A 476 6.36 9.16 -17.62
#